data_AF-A0A7Y8HK98-F1
#
_entry.id   AF-A0A7Y8HK98-F1
#
_cell.length_a   1.000
_cell.length_b   1.000
_cell.length_c   1.000
_cell.angle_alpha   90.00
_cell.angle_beta   90.00
_cell.angle_gamma   90.00
#
_symmetry.space_group_name_H-M   'P 1'
#
loop_
_entity.id
_entity.type
_entity.pdbx_description
1 polymer ?
#
loop_
_entity_poly.entity_id
_entity_poly.type
_entity_poly.pdbx_seq_one_letter_code
_entity_poly.pdbx_strand_id
1 'polypeptide(L)'
;MTQNKAIKPHFSHIYIESKARNYPLTDEILKKLPNAKIIEINHYKDIFSRYNQNRAIQANSKKLILAVKETNFLYSASKLIQTQEQKHFFYTPTVLNCFYDCEYCFLNGFYKSANIVVFVNVEDFFGSIDEKIKELHEKIFVSISYDTDLLAIDNILNISSKWINFAKERDFFLEIRTKSVNIKEVLNSNPNENILISFTLSPNEVVTSHEQKTPSLKNRIKAINEVLQTNAKVSIAIDPIIYVENFEIVYEEFLDYIHEQIDFSKVESFIVGVFRMSSEQLKSIKKLNQPSKLLYYPFETINQVSSYKQPLSNFMIDFVTKKLESFGVRKIYLT
;
A
#
# COMPACT_ATOMS: atom_id res chain seq x y z
N MET A 1 24.21 -17.53 -4.97
CA MET A 1 23.58 -17.37 -3.64
C MET A 1 23.48 -15.88 -3.32
N THR A 2 22.49 -15.17 -3.86
CA THR A 2 22.27 -13.74 -3.57
C THR A 2 21.35 -13.63 -2.35
N GLN A 3 21.89 -13.10 -1.26
CA GLN A 3 21.20 -12.98 0.02
C GLN A 3 19.91 -12.15 -0.09
N ASN A 4 18.84 -12.72 0.47
CA ASN A 4 17.60 -12.08 0.89
C ASN A 4 17.88 -10.83 1.75
N LYS A 5 17.85 -9.63 1.18
CA LYS A 5 17.70 -8.42 1.99
C LYS A 5 16.64 -7.53 1.36
N ALA A 6 15.54 -7.33 2.08
CA ALA A 6 14.71 -6.15 1.90
C ALA A 6 15.65 -4.93 1.88
N ILE A 7 15.49 -4.07 0.88
CA ILE A 7 16.27 -2.82 0.79
C ILE A 7 16.04 -2.10 2.12
N LYS A 8 17.09 -1.96 2.95
CA LYS A 8 16.97 -1.21 4.18
C LYS A 8 16.72 0.26 3.78
N PRO A 9 15.58 0.85 4.15
CA PRO A 9 15.34 2.25 3.84
C PRO A 9 16.43 3.09 4.51
N HIS A 10 17.11 3.92 3.73
CA HIS A 10 18.13 4.81 4.25
C HIS A 10 17.60 6.25 4.20
N PHE A 11 17.36 6.83 5.38
CA PHE A 11 16.96 8.23 5.51
C PHE A 11 18.16 9.03 6.00
N SER A 12 18.73 9.88 5.12
CA SER A 12 19.85 10.74 5.53
C SER A 12 19.44 11.89 6.45
N HIS A 13 18.17 12.29 6.41
CA HIS A 13 17.61 13.33 7.27
C HIS A 13 16.25 12.88 7.80
N ILE A 14 15.98 13.25 9.05
CA ILE A 14 14.69 13.07 9.71
C ILE A 14 14.24 14.45 10.18
N TYR A 15 13.09 14.89 9.69
CA TYR A 15 12.41 16.07 10.22
C TYR A 15 11.51 15.64 11.37
N ILE A 16 11.49 16.38 12.48
CA ILE A 16 10.70 16.03 13.66
C ILE A 16 9.93 17.26 14.10
N GLU A 17 8.60 17.18 14.19
CA GLU A 17 7.82 18.21 14.86
C GLU A 17 8.23 18.31 16.33
N SER A 18 8.35 19.52 16.88
CA SER A 18 8.73 19.69 18.30
C SER A 18 7.86 18.85 19.25
N LYS A 19 6.55 18.77 18.97
CA LYS A 19 5.59 17.94 19.74
C LYS A 19 5.75 16.43 19.54
N ALA A 20 6.35 15.97 18.43
CA ALA A 20 6.62 14.56 18.16
C ALA A 20 7.86 14.05 18.92
N ARG A 21 8.73 14.95 19.42
CA ARG A 21 10.06 14.62 19.94
C ARG A 21 10.07 13.61 21.09
N ASN A 22 9.05 13.67 21.94
CA ASN A 22 8.97 12.91 23.19
C ASN A 22 8.07 11.67 23.12
N TYR A 23 7.58 11.32 21.93
CA TYR A 23 6.80 10.10 21.76
C TYR A 23 7.69 8.85 21.79
N PRO A 24 7.29 7.75 22.44
CA PRO A 24 8.06 6.51 22.47
C PRO A 24 8.44 6.00 21.07
N LEU A 25 7.51 6.09 20.12
CA LEU A 25 7.75 5.68 18.73
C LEU A 25 8.83 6.53 18.04
N THR A 26 8.96 7.81 18.39
CA THR A 26 10.07 8.65 17.90
C THR A 26 11.41 8.08 18.34
N ASP A 27 11.55 7.74 19.62
CA ASP A 27 12.80 7.17 20.15
C ASP A 27 13.10 5.79 19.56
N GLU A 28 12.08 4.94 19.36
CA GLU A 28 12.22 3.66 18.67
C GLU A 28 12.76 3.82 17.25
N ILE A 29 12.24 4.78 16.48
CA ILE A 29 12.66 5.07 15.10
C ILE A 29 14.08 5.62 15.08
N LEU A 30 14.41 6.58 15.94
CA LEU A 30 15.73 7.22 15.98
C LEU A 30 16.84 6.22 16.32
N LYS A 31 16.59 5.28 17.24
CA LYS A 31 17.53 4.19 17.56
C LYS A 31 17.90 3.34 16.34
N LYS A 32 16.98 3.17 15.39
CA LYS A 32 17.22 2.41 14.16
C LYS A 32 17.86 3.23 13.03
N LEU A 33 17.94 4.55 13.19
CA LEU A 33 18.51 5.49 12.22
C LEU A 33 19.59 6.39 12.86
N PRO A 34 20.64 5.82 13.49
CA PRO A 34 21.60 6.59 14.30
C PRO A 34 22.43 7.60 13.50
N ASN A 35 22.56 7.41 12.19
CA ASN A 35 23.36 8.26 11.32
C ASN A 35 22.55 9.37 10.63
N ALA A 36 21.24 9.44 10.86
CA ALA A 36 20.40 10.43 10.22
C ALA A 36 20.56 11.80 10.88
N LYS A 37 20.67 12.87 10.06
CA LYS A 37 20.66 14.23 10.58
C LYS A 37 19.24 14.61 11.01
N ILE A 38 19.08 14.98 12.27
CA ILE A 38 17.80 15.41 12.84
C ILE A 38 17.61 16.90 12.57
N ILE A 39 16.44 17.28 12.06
CA ILE A 39 16.03 18.67 11.84
C ILE A 39 14.69 18.87 12.54
N GLU A 40 14.64 19.77 13.51
CA GLU A 40 13.39 20.13 14.17
C GLU A 40 12.56 21.07 13.28
N ILE A 41 11.24 20.87 13.26
CA ILE A 41 10.27 21.67 12.49
C ILE A 41 9.04 21.98 13.35
N ASN A 42 8.26 22.99 12.96
CA ASN A 42 7.01 23.32 13.65
C ASN A 42 5.89 22.38 13.23
N HIS A 43 5.65 22.25 11.92
CA HIS A 43 4.58 21.42 11.40
C HIS A 43 5.02 20.64 10.15
N TYR A 44 4.60 19.39 10.00
CA TYR A 44 5.04 18.49 8.92
C TYR A 44 4.74 19.05 7.52
N LYS A 45 3.65 19.82 7.39
CA LYS A 45 3.27 20.50 6.14
C LYS A 45 4.28 21.55 5.67
N ASP A 46 5.10 22.10 6.57
CA ASP A 46 6.16 23.07 6.23
C ASP A 46 7.20 22.45 5.29
N ILE A 47 7.36 21.13 5.38
CA ILE A 47 8.24 20.34 4.51
C ILE A 47 7.41 19.57 3.47
N PHE A 48 6.39 18.85 3.90
CA PHE A 48 5.63 17.92 3.06
C PHE A 48 4.77 18.62 2.00
N SER A 49 4.20 19.78 2.32
CA SER A 49 3.25 20.50 1.45
C SER A 49 3.81 21.80 0.85
N ARG A 50 5.11 22.05 1.02
CA ARG A 50 5.80 23.23 0.49
C ARG A 50 5.58 23.39 -1.02
N TYR A 51 5.44 24.62 -1.48
CA TYR A 51 5.34 24.94 -2.91
C TYR A 51 6.69 24.76 -3.62
N ASN A 52 6.65 24.57 -4.95
CA ASN A 52 7.83 24.46 -5.82
C ASN A 52 8.83 23.35 -5.42
N GLN A 53 8.33 22.24 -4.86
CA GLN A 53 9.13 21.05 -4.61
C GLN A 53 9.40 20.29 -5.90
N ASN A 54 10.62 19.74 -6.03
CA ASN A 54 10.93 18.78 -7.09
C ASN A 54 10.77 17.36 -6.56
N ARG A 55 9.59 16.78 -6.77
CA ARG A 55 9.25 15.43 -6.30
C ARG A 55 10.16 14.36 -6.91
N ALA A 56 10.53 14.48 -8.19
CA ALA A 56 11.38 13.51 -8.88
C ALA A 56 12.77 13.40 -8.22
N ILE A 57 13.37 14.54 -7.87
CA ILE A 57 14.64 14.58 -7.13
C ILE A 57 14.47 14.01 -5.71
N GLN A 58 13.39 14.38 -5.02
CA GLN A 58 13.12 13.86 -3.68
C GLN A 58 12.92 12.33 -3.67
N ALA A 59 12.34 11.75 -4.72
CA ALA A 59 12.13 10.31 -4.83
C ALA A 59 13.45 9.51 -4.80
N ASN A 60 14.56 10.11 -5.23
CA ASN A 60 15.90 9.54 -5.17
C ASN A 60 16.57 9.65 -3.78
N SER A 61 16.04 10.51 -2.91
CA SER A 61 16.59 10.72 -1.57
C SER A 61 15.50 11.11 -0.57
N LYS A 62 14.48 10.24 -0.44
CA LYS A 62 13.31 10.46 0.42
C LYS A 62 13.75 10.71 1.86
N LYS A 63 13.09 11.66 2.52
CA LYS A 63 13.29 11.97 3.95
C LYS A 63 12.13 11.44 4.77
N LEU A 64 12.39 11.19 6.04
CA LEU A 64 11.37 10.81 7.01
C LEU A 64 10.94 12.07 7.77
N ILE A 65 9.64 12.21 7.99
CA ILE A 65 9.06 13.30 8.78
C ILE A 65 8.26 12.65 9.90
N LEU A 66 8.63 12.93 11.16
CA LEU A 66 7.92 12.46 12.35
C LEU A 66 7.02 13.59 12.86
N ALA A 67 5.72 13.30 12.98
CA ALA A 67 4.69 14.29 13.25
C ALA A 67 3.65 13.75 14.25
N VAL A 68 2.81 14.63 14.78
CA VAL A 68 1.67 14.25 15.63
C VAL A 68 0.37 14.59 14.90
N LYS A 69 -0.48 13.58 14.68
CA LYS A 69 -1.80 13.77 14.07
C LYS A 69 -2.75 14.36 15.10
N GLU A 70 -3.43 15.47 14.79
CA GLU A 70 -4.31 16.14 15.78
C GLU A 70 -5.79 15.82 15.60
N THR A 71 -6.22 15.50 14.36
CA THR A 71 -7.63 15.29 14.01
C THR A 71 -7.72 14.32 12.84
N ASN A 72 -8.93 13.81 12.56
CA ASN A 72 -9.20 12.94 11.41
C ASN A 72 -8.30 11.69 11.40
N PHE A 73 -8.45 10.86 12.41
CA PHE A 73 -7.70 9.60 12.58
C PHE A 73 -8.29 8.46 11.74
N LEU A 74 -9.58 8.55 11.39
CA LEU A 74 -10.34 7.53 10.67
C LEU A 74 -11.20 8.20 9.58
N TYR A 75 -11.10 7.70 8.35
CA TYR A 75 -11.84 8.21 7.20
C TYR A 75 -12.69 7.11 6.58
N SER A 76 -13.92 7.43 6.18
CA SER A 76 -14.72 6.50 5.37
C SER A 76 -14.09 6.33 3.98
N ALA A 77 -13.93 5.09 3.53
CA ALA A 77 -13.48 4.84 2.17
C ALA A 77 -14.56 5.23 1.16
N SER A 78 -14.15 5.83 0.04
CA SER A 78 -15.04 6.14 -1.07
C SER A 78 -15.35 4.89 -1.89
N LYS A 79 -16.40 4.94 -2.73
CA LYS A 79 -16.74 3.85 -3.66
C LYS A 79 -15.62 3.50 -4.65
N LEU A 80 -14.69 4.43 -4.93
CA LEU A 80 -13.53 4.19 -5.80
C LEU A 80 -12.45 3.34 -5.12
N ILE A 81 -12.52 3.23 -3.79
CA ILE A 81 -11.53 2.61 -2.91
C ILE A 81 -12.05 1.29 -2.35
N GLN A 82 -13.36 1.19 -2.15
CA GLN A 82 -14.02 0.00 -1.62
C GLN A 82 -13.90 -1.15 -2.62
N THR A 83 -12.93 -2.02 -2.36
CA THR A 83 -12.70 -3.25 -3.15
C THR A 83 -13.52 -4.43 -2.64
N GLN A 84 -14.20 -4.29 -1.50
CA GLN A 84 -15.01 -5.34 -0.89
C GLN A 84 -16.40 -4.78 -0.59
N GLU A 85 -17.43 -5.62 -0.66
CA GLU A 85 -18.81 -5.31 -0.25
C GLU A 85 -18.96 -5.14 1.27
N GLN A 86 -17.96 -4.52 1.93
CA GLN A 86 -17.97 -4.24 3.35
C GLN A 86 -18.78 -2.97 3.60
N LYS A 87 -19.87 -3.10 4.35
CA LYS A 87 -20.79 -2.01 4.71
C LYS A 87 -20.07 -0.83 5.38
N HIS A 88 -19.03 -1.10 6.19
CA HIS A 88 -18.31 -0.13 7.01
C HIS A 88 -16.79 -0.18 6.78
N PHE A 89 -16.36 0.24 5.59
CA PHE A 89 -14.94 0.33 5.25
C PHE A 89 -14.37 1.71 5.60
N PHE A 90 -13.35 1.71 6.44
CA PHE A 90 -12.56 2.87 6.80
C PHE A 90 -11.09 2.68 6.44
N TYR A 91 -10.36 3.79 6.35
CA TYR A 91 -8.91 3.78 6.31
C TYR A 91 -8.34 4.80 7.29
N THR A 92 -7.11 4.55 7.72
CA THR A 92 -6.39 5.42 8.64
C THR A 92 -5.02 5.78 8.08
N PRO A 93 -4.64 7.07 8.10
CA PRO A 93 -3.38 7.52 7.55
C PRO A 93 -2.31 7.65 8.63
N THR A 94 -1.93 6.55 9.30
CA THR A 94 -0.82 6.56 10.27
C THR A 94 0.51 6.94 9.62
N VAL A 95 0.65 6.62 8.33
CA VAL A 95 1.80 6.99 7.50
C VAL A 95 1.27 7.57 6.19
N LEU A 96 1.85 8.70 5.76
CA LEU A 96 1.56 9.32 4.47
C LEU A 96 2.71 9.08 3.50
N ASN A 97 2.32 8.78 2.26
CA ASN A 97 3.20 8.52 1.14
C ASN A 97 3.98 7.21 1.28
N CYS A 98 4.57 6.74 0.18
CA CYS A 98 5.18 5.42 0.10
C CYS A 98 6.68 5.48 -0.17
N PHE A 99 7.41 4.48 0.32
CA PHE A 99 8.83 4.28 0.00
C PHE A 99 9.06 3.80 -1.44
N TYR A 100 8.13 2.99 -1.97
CA TYR A 100 8.13 2.58 -3.37
C TYR A 100 7.83 3.73 -4.33
N ASP A 101 8.09 3.50 -5.61
CA ASP A 101 8.06 4.54 -6.63
C ASP A 101 7.39 4.03 -7.91
N CYS A 102 6.26 3.33 -7.75
CA CYS A 102 5.52 2.80 -8.89
C CYS A 102 4.99 3.95 -9.76
N GLU A 103 5.15 3.84 -11.09
CA GLU A 103 4.76 4.89 -12.04
C GLU A 103 3.27 5.22 -11.95
N TYR A 104 2.44 4.19 -11.80
CA TYR A 104 0.98 4.28 -11.77
C TYR A 104 0.41 4.67 -10.40
N CYS A 105 1.25 4.93 -9.39
CA CYS A 105 0.76 5.20 -8.04
C CYS A 105 0.03 6.55 -7.95
N PHE A 106 -1.25 6.53 -7.56
CA PHE A 106 -2.04 7.76 -7.40
C PHE A 106 -1.47 8.71 -6.33
N LEU A 107 -0.72 8.20 -5.34
CA LEU A 107 -0.05 9.00 -4.32
C LEU A 107 0.96 9.99 -4.93
N ASN A 108 1.53 9.65 -6.11
CA ASN A 108 2.43 10.53 -6.84
C ASN A 108 1.72 11.82 -7.32
N GLY A 109 0.42 11.75 -7.59
CA GLY A 109 -0.41 12.89 -7.99
C GLY A 109 -1.13 13.57 -6.84
N PHE A 110 -1.17 12.94 -5.67
CA PHE A 110 -1.87 13.43 -4.48
C PHE A 110 -0.95 14.27 -3.58
N TYR A 111 0.31 13.85 -3.38
CA TYR A 111 1.26 14.55 -2.53
C TYR A 111 2.29 15.37 -3.34
N LYS A 112 2.54 16.61 -2.90
CA LYS A 112 3.57 17.49 -3.49
C LYS A 112 5.00 17.04 -3.21
N SER A 113 5.19 16.24 -2.16
CA SER A 113 6.50 15.73 -1.74
C SER A 113 6.63 14.23 -1.99
N ALA A 114 7.86 13.74 -2.17
CA ALA A 114 8.18 12.31 -2.14
C ALA A 114 8.61 11.82 -0.75
N ASN A 115 8.69 12.71 0.24
CA ASN A 115 9.02 12.36 1.62
C ASN A 115 7.89 11.55 2.27
N ILE A 116 8.21 10.85 3.35
CA ILE A 116 7.27 10.01 4.09
C ILE A 116 6.97 10.68 5.41
N VAL A 117 5.69 10.80 5.77
CA VAL A 117 5.26 11.32 7.07
C VAL A 117 4.81 10.15 7.93
N VAL A 118 5.28 10.06 9.16
CA VAL A 118 4.86 9.07 10.16
C VAL A 118 4.26 9.82 11.32
N PHE A 119 3.01 9.51 11.65
CA PHE A 119 2.38 10.04 12.85
C PHE A 119 2.72 9.16 14.04
N VAL A 120 3.41 9.74 15.03
CA VAL A 120 4.04 8.98 16.12
C VAL A 120 3.10 8.69 17.29
N ASN A 121 1.91 9.29 17.28
CA ASN A 121 0.83 9.11 18.25
C ASN A 121 -0.15 8.02 17.80
N VAL A 122 0.35 6.78 17.63
CA VAL A 122 -0.42 5.65 17.09
C VAL A 122 -1.63 5.33 17.98
N GLU A 123 -1.50 5.53 19.28
CA GLU A 123 -2.53 5.30 20.29
C GLU A 123 -3.78 6.18 20.10
N ASP A 124 -3.65 7.36 19.51
CA ASP A 124 -4.82 8.22 19.22
C ASP A 124 -5.67 7.64 18.07
N PHE A 125 -5.03 6.95 17.11
CA PHE A 125 -5.74 6.24 16.05
C PHE A 125 -6.51 5.04 16.60
N PHE A 126 -5.93 4.35 17.57
CA PHE A 126 -6.58 3.26 18.31
C PHE A 126 -7.82 3.75 19.03
N GLY A 127 -7.74 4.87 19.74
CA GLY A 127 -8.88 5.50 20.41
C GLY A 127 -10.04 5.80 19.45
N SER A 128 -9.73 6.38 18.28
CA SER A 128 -10.75 6.69 17.26
C SER A 128 -11.45 5.45 16.70
N ILE A 129 -10.76 4.31 16.62
CA ILE A 129 -11.37 3.04 16.20
C ILE A 129 -12.26 2.48 17.30
N ASP A 130 -11.81 2.50 18.55
CA ASP A 130 -12.61 2.06 19.70
C ASP A 130 -13.90 2.88 19.82
N GLU A 131 -13.84 4.19 19.58
CA GLU A 131 -15.02 5.06 19.49
C GLU A 131 -15.95 4.66 18.33
N LYS A 132 -15.41 4.41 17.14
CA LYS A 132 -16.21 4.06 15.96
C LYS A 132 -16.90 2.71 16.10
N ILE A 133 -16.23 1.71 16.69
CA ILE A 133 -16.81 0.39 16.98
C ILE A 133 -18.00 0.56 17.95
N LYS A 134 -17.85 1.37 18.99
CA LYS A 134 -18.93 1.67 19.95
C LYS A 134 -20.09 2.42 19.30
N GLU A 135 -19.81 3.37 18.42
CA GLU A 135 -20.83 4.17 17.73
C GLU A 135 -21.71 3.31 16.79
N LEU A 136 -21.09 2.44 16.00
CA LEU A 136 -21.80 1.68 14.97
C LEU A 136 -22.47 0.40 15.49
N HIS A 137 -21.98 -0.16 16.60
CA HIS A 137 -22.42 -1.47 17.11
C HIS A 137 -22.38 -2.59 16.06
N GLU A 138 -21.55 -2.44 15.02
CA GLU A 138 -21.33 -3.39 13.93
C GLU A 138 -19.82 -3.52 13.66
N LYS A 139 -19.38 -4.68 13.17
CA LYS A 139 -17.98 -4.92 12.83
C LYS A 139 -17.55 -4.01 11.69
N ILE A 140 -16.45 -3.29 11.89
CA ILE A 140 -15.88 -2.40 10.88
C ILE A 140 -14.65 -3.02 10.21
N PHE A 141 -14.33 -2.53 9.02
CA PHE A 141 -13.13 -2.89 8.29
C PHE A 141 -12.20 -1.68 8.21
N VAL A 142 -10.94 -1.81 8.61
CA VAL A 142 -9.98 -0.70 8.67
C VAL A 142 -8.71 -1.04 7.92
N SER A 143 -8.42 -0.27 6.86
CA SER A 143 -7.15 -0.35 6.14
C SER A 143 -6.13 0.64 6.69
N ILE A 144 -4.93 0.16 7.02
CA ILE A 144 -3.81 0.98 7.53
C ILE A 144 -2.74 1.27 6.47
N SER A 145 -2.98 0.87 5.22
CA SER A 145 -2.03 0.97 4.11
C SER A 145 -2.68 1.52 2.84
N TYR A 146 -3.64 2.43 3.02
CA TYR A 146 -4.27 3.13 1.90
C TYR A 146 -3.37 4.26 1.37
N ASP A 147 -2.80 5.05 2.27
CA ASP A 147 -1.93 6.20 1.94
C ASP A 147 -0.43 5.86 1.90
N THR A 148 -0.09 4.58 2.07
CA THR A 148 1.30 4.09 2.10
C THR A 148 1.35 2.59 1.84
N ASP A 149 2.54 2.07 1.54
CA ASP A 149 2.84 0.66 1.81
C ASP A 149 3.56 0.59 3.15
N LEU A 150 2.81 0.31 4.22
CA LEU A 150 3.34 0.35 5.58
C LEU A 150 4.52 -0.61 5.76
N LEU A 151 4.37 -1.84 5.24
CA LEU A 151 5.38 -2.88 5.40
C LEU A 151 6.68 -2.55 4.66
N ALA A 152 6.67 -1.66 3.66
CA ALA A 152 7.88 -1.25 2.95
C ALA A 152 8.97 -0.65 3.86
N ILE A 153 8.58 -0.06 5.00
CA ILE A 153 9.49 0.62 5.94
C ILE A 153 9.32 0.15 7.39
N ASP A 154 8.52 -0.89 7.62
CA ASP A 154 8.14 -1.30 8.97
C ASP A 154 9.29 -1.90 9.79
N ASN A 155 10.38 -2.33 9.15
CA ASN A 155 11.61 -2.70 9.85
C ASN A 155 12.18 -1.53 10.67
N ILE A 156 11.89 -0.29 10.25
CA ILE A 156 12.20 0.93 10.98
C ILE A 156 11.03 1.28 11.90
N LEU A 157 9.80 1.34 11.38
CA LEU A 157 8.68 1.89 12.14
C LEU A 157 8.13 0.97 13.23
N ASN A 158 8.09 -0.34 12.99
CA ASN A 158 7.44 -1.32 13.86
C ASN A 158 5.99 -0.96 14.22
N ILE A 159 5.27 -0.36 13.26
CA ILE A 159 3.89 0.09 13.41
C ILE A 159 2.94 -1.08 13.11
N SER A 160 3.29 -1.98 12.17
CA SER A 160 2.42 -3.12 11.86
C SER A 160 2.18 -4.03 13.07
N SER A 161 3.20 -4.25 13.91
CA SER A 161 3.05 -5.06 15.12
C SER A 161 2.14 -4.41 16.16
N LYS A 162 2.25 -3.08 16.34
CA LYS A 162 1.35 -2.31 17.23
C LYS A 162 -0.11 -2.44 16.75
N TRP A 163 -0.35 -2.29 15.45
CA TRP A 163 -1.68 -2.46 14.85
C TRP A 163 -2.23 -3.88 14.97
N ILE A 164 -1.43 -4.89 14.67
CA ILE A 164 -1.84 -6.30 14.77
C ILE A 164 -2.18 -6.62 16.23
N ASN A 165 -1.34 -6.23 17.19
CA ASN A 165 -1.62 -6.47 18.61
C ASN A 165 -2.88 -5.74 19.08
N PHE A 166 -3.12 -4.50 18.62
CA PHE A 166 -4.35 -3.78 18.91
C PHE A 166 -5.59 -4.50 18.35
N ALA A 167 -5.52 -4.95 17.09
CA ALA A 167 -6.62 -5.60 16.38
C ALA A 167 -6.96 -7.01 16.90
N LYS A 168 -5.97 -7.75 17.43
CA LYS A 168 -6.21 -9.08 18.01
C LYS A 168 -7.18 -9.06 19.18
N GLU A 169 -7.18 -7.97 19.95
CA GLU A 169 -7.97 -7.81 21.18
C GLU A 169 -9.34 -7.16 20.92
N ARG A 170 -9.73 -6.92 19.66
CA ARG A 170 -10.90 -6.12 19.28
C ARG A 170 -11.68 -6.75 18.16
N ASP A 171 -12.97 -6.44 18.09
CA ASP A 171 -13.86 -6.97 17.06
C ASP A 171 -13.96 -6.04 15.84
N PHE A 172 -12.86 -5.95 15.08
CA PHE A 172 -12.83 -5.32 13.76
C PHE A 172 -11.86 -6.06 12.83
N PHE A 173 -12.01 -5.87 11.52
CA PHE A 173 -11.07 -6.41 10.54
C PHE A 173 -9.97 -5.38 10.22
N LEU A 174 -8.72 -5.78 10.38
CA LEU A 174 -7.55 -4.99 10.01
C LEU A 174 -7.03 -5.43 8.64
N GLU A 175 -6.92 -4.52 7.68
CA GLU A 175 -6.25 -4.76 6.40
C GLU A 175 -4.89 -4.07 6.35
N ILE A 176 -3.88 -4.86 5.96
CA ILE A 176 -2.56 -4.37 5.54
C ILE A 176 -2.36 -4.75 4.08
N ARG A 177 -2.40 -3.77 3.19
CA ARG A 177 -2.11 -3.95 1.76
C ARG A 177 -0.65 -3.66 1.45
N THR A 178 0.01 -4.52 0.68
CA THR A 178 1.46 -4.40 0.47
C THR A 178 1.98 -5.03 -0.83
N LYS A 179 3.11 -4.52 -1.32
CA LYS A 179 4.04 -5.16 -2.27
C LYS A 179 5.33 -5.62 -1.59
N SER A 180 5.46 -5.39 -0.29
CA SER A 180 6.67 -5.62 0.48
C SER A 180 6.87 -7.09 0.84
N VAL A 181 8.12 -7.43 1.12
CA VAL A 181 8.54 -8.72 1.70
C VAL A 181 9.04 -8.57 3.13
N ASN A 182 8.96 -7.36 3.68
CA ASN A 182 9.32 -7.08 5.07
C ASN A 182 8.14 -7.44 5.99
N ILE A 183 7.93 -8.74 6.14
CA ILE A 183 6.83 -9.33 6.92
C ILE A 183 7.26 -9.78 8.32
N LYS A 184 8.51 -9.54 8.71
CA LYS A 184 9.06 -10.03 9.99
C LYS A 184 8.20 -9.62 11.19
N GLU A 185 7.84 -8.34 11.28
CA GLU A 185 7.05 -7.83 12.40
C GLU A 185 5.60 -8.35 12.35
N VAL A 186 5.07 -8.63 11.16
CA VAL A 186 3.77 -9.31 10.99
C VAL A 186 3.85 -10.72 11.57
N LEU A 187 4.82 -11.53 11.14
CA LEU A 187 5.00 -12.90 11.61
C LEU A 187 5.21 -12.97 13.13
N ASN A 188 6.08 -12.12 13.68
CA ASN A 188 6.37 -12.07 15.11
C ASN A 188 5.15 -11.69 15.98
N SER A 189 4.17 -10.99 15.40
CA SER A 189 2.97 -10.54 16.11
C SER A 189 1.91 -11.62 16.26
N ASN A 190 2.10 -12.80 15.64
CA ASN A 190 1.15 -13.92 15.63
C ASN A 190 -0.28 -13.45 15.28
N PRO A 191 -0.51 -13.01 14.03
CA PRO A 191 -1.80 -12.47 13.63
C PRO A 191 -2.90 -13.54 13.67
N ASN A 192 -4.14 -13.13 13.97
CA ASN A 192 -5.32 -13.99 13.98
C ASN A 192 -6.23 -13.71 12.76
N GLU A 193 -7.39 -14.35 12.72
CA GLU A 193 -8.34 -14.28 11.60
C GLU A 193 -8.99 -12.90 11.36
N ASN A 194 -8.84 -11.97 12.31
CA ASN A 194 -9.25 -10.57 12.15
C ASN A 194 -8.25 -9.76 11.31
N ILE A 195 -7.08 -10.32 11.01
CA ILE A 195 -6.03 -9.66 10.23
C ILE A 195 -6.07 -10.18 8.79
N LEU A 196 -6.22 -9.28 7.84
CA LEU A 196 -6.12 -9.54 6.41
C LEU A 196 -4.85 -8.90 5.84
N ILE A 197 -3.93 -9.70 5.33
CA ILE A 197 -2.77 -9.21 4.58
C ILE A 197 -3.05 -9.34 3.09
N SER A 198 -3.18 -8.21 2.39
CA SER A 198 -3.47 -8.18 0.95
C SER A 198 -2.19 -7.89 0.15
N PHE A 199 -1.67 -8.89 -0.56
CA PHE A 199 -0.46 -8.74 -1.38
C PHE A 199 -0.78 -8.33 -2.81
N THR A 200 -0.16 -7.27 -3.32
CA THR A 200 -0.26 -6.92 -4.74
C THR A 200 0.77 -7.68 -5.57
N LEU A 201 0.30 -8.46 -6.53
CA LEU A 201 1.11 -9.18 -7.50
C LEU A 201 0.91 -8.61 -8.91
N SER A 202 1.97 -8.66 -9.72
CA SER A 202 1.96 -8.22 -11.11
C SER A 202 2.95 -9.08 -11.90
N PRO A 203 2.74 -9.25 -13.22
CA PRO A 203 3.69 -9.95 -14.08
C PRO A 203 5.07 -9.25 -14.08
N ASN A 204 6.14 -10.01 -14.35
CA ASN A 204 7.52 -9.50 -14.25
C ASN A 204 7.77 -8.29 -15.14
N GLU A 205 7.10 -8.23 -16.29
CA GLU A 205 7.06 -7.13 -17.27
C GLU A 205 6.61 -5.84 -16.59
N VAL A 206 5.52 -5.90 -15.82
CA VAL A 206 4.97 -4.76 -15.09
C VAL A 206 5.84 -4.41 -13.89
N VAL A 207 6.32 -5.40 -13.14
CA VAL A 207 7.21 -5.18 -11.99
C VAL A 207 8.46 -4.42 -12.41
N THR A 208 9.10 -4.89 -13.49
CA THR A 208 10.37 -4.34 -13.99
C THR A 208 10.18 -2.96 -14.62
N SER A 209 9.07 -2.76 -15.34
CA SER A 209 8.83 -1.52 -16.09
C SER A 209 8.22 -0.42 -15.24
N HIS A 210 7.35 -0.75 -14.27
CA HIS A 210 6.50 0.25 -13.61
C HIS A 210 6.47 0.20 -12.07
N GLU A 211 7.15 -0.75 -11.42
CA GLU A 211 7.12 -0.90 -9.96
C GLU A 211 8.49 -0.71 -9.30
N GLN A 212 9.11 0.44 -9.55
CA GLN A 212 10.46 0.72 -9.12
C GLN A 212 10.58 0.69 -7.58
N LYS A 213 11.71 0.14 -7.12
CA LYS A 213 12.06 -0.07 -5.70
C LYS A 213 11.17 -1.09 -4.96
N THR A 214 10.26 -1.76 -5.65
CA THR A 214 9.49 -2.88 -5.07
C THR A 214 10.27 -4.21 -5.16
N PRO A 215 9.97 -5.19 -4.31
CA PRO A 215 10.47 -6.56 -4.46
C PRO A 215 9.96 -7.22 -5.74
N SER A 216 10.72 -8.18 -6.29
CA SER A 216 10.29 -9.00 -7.42
C SER A 216 9.08 -9.88 -7.10
N LEU A 217 8.32 -10.28 -8.14
CA LEU A 217 7.18 -11.20 -8.02
C LEU A 217 7.54 -12.45 -7.19
N LYS A 218 8.64 -13.13 -7.53
CA LYS A 218 9.12 -14.32 -6.81
C LYS A 218 9.32 -14.09 -5.31
N ASN A 219 9.82 -12.92 -4.92
CA ASN A 219 10.03 -12.62 -3.50
C ASN A 219 8.71 -12.29 -2.80
N ARG A 220 7.74 -11.64 -3.48
CA ARG A 220 6.39 -11.44 -2.94
C ARG A 220 5.67 -12.76 -2.71
N ILE A 221 5.76 -13.70 -3.65
CA ILE A 221 5.20 -15.06 -3.52
C ILE A 221 5.77 -15.79 -2.29
N LYS A 222 7.09 -15.69 -2.04
CA LYS A 222 7.69 -16.26 -0.82
C LYS A 222 7.09 -15.66 0.44
N ALA A 223 6.95 -14.34 0.49
CA ALA A 223 6.35 -13.65 1.63
C ALA A 223 4.88 -14.07 1.85
N ILE A 224 4.12 -14.24 0.77
CA ILE A 224 2.75 -14.78 0.82
C ILE A 224 2.75 -16.17 1.46
N ASN A 225 3.60 -17.08 0.99
CA ASN A 225 3.67 -18.45 1.49
C ASN A 225 4.07 -18.52 2.98
N GLU A 226 4.91 -17.59 3.46
CA GLU A 226 5.24 -17.45 4.88
C GLU A 226 4.03 -16.96 5.69
N VAL A 227 3.29 -15.96 5.21
CA VAL A 227 2.09 -15.46 5.92
C VAL A 227 0.96 -16.50 5.92
N LEU A 228 0.83 -17.31 4.87
CA LEU A 228 -0.12 -18.42 4.80
C LEU A 228 0.14 -19.53 5.85
N GLN A 229 1.30 -19.54 6.52
CA GLN A 229 1.54 -20.43 7.67
C GLN A 229 1.04 -19.86 9.01
N THR A 230 0.49 -18.64 9.01
CA THR A 230 -0.07 -17.99 10.21
C THR A 230 -1.60 -18.09 10.22
N ASN A 231 -2.25 -17.56 11.26
CA ASN A 231 -3.72 -17.48 11.31
C ASN A 231 -4.28 -16.20 10.65
N ALA A 232 -3.44 -15.37 10.03
CA ALA A 232 -3.92 -14.26 9.22
C ALA A 232 -4.62 -14.76 7.96
N LYS A 233 -5.63 -14.01 7.52
CA LYS A 233 -6.18 -14.17 6.17
C LYS A 233 -5.23 -13.54 5.17
N VAL A 234 -5.16 -14.12 3.97
CA VAL A 234 -4.37 -13.59 2.86
C VAL A 234 -5.27 -13.30 1.68
N SER A 235 -5.15 -12.11 1.10
CA SER A 235 -5.77 -11.74 -0.18
C SER A 235 -4.69 -11.45 -1.22
N ILE A 236 -4.98 -11.74 -2.49
CA ILE A 236 -4.09 -11.41 -3.61
C ILE A 236 -4.75 -10.33 -4.47
N ALA A 237 -4.08 -9.21 -4.65
CA ALA A 237 -4.53 -8.13 -5.50
C ALA A 237 -3.75 -8.13 -6.82
N ILE A 238 -4.46 -8.33 -7.93
CA ILE A 238 -4.01 -8.03 -9.30
C ILE A 238 -4.66 -6.69 -9.66
N ASP A 239 -4.20 -5.65 -8.96
CA ASP A 239 -4.75 -4.29 -9.05
C ASP A 239 -3.60 -3.27 -8.96
N PRO A 240 -3.25 -2.57 -10.05
CA PRO A 240 -3.91 -2.62 -11.36
C PRO A 240 -3.37 -3.72 -12.30
N ILE A 241 -4.26 -4.27 -13.12
CA ILE A 241 -3.94 -4.88 -14.41
C ILE A 241 -3.47 -3.76 -15.34
N ILE A 242 -2.24 -3.88 -15.80
CA ILE A 242 -1.59 -2.99 -16.75
C ILE A 242 -1.50 -3.68 -18.11
N TYR A 243 -2.01 -3.01 -19.15
CA TYR A 243 -1.87 -3.45 -20.52
C TYR A 243 -0.40 -3.42 -20.96
N VAL A 244 0.07 -4.53 -21.52
CA VAL A 244 1.43 -4.72 -22.03
C VAL A 244 1.37 -5.38 -23.41
N GLU A 245 2.48 -5.33 -24.14
CA GLU A 245 2.63 -6.08 -25.38
C GLU A 245 2.50 -7.59 -25.10
N ASN A 246 1.81 -8.33 -25.98
CA ASN A 246 1.48 -9.75 -25.79
C ASN A 246 0.71 -10.03 -24.48
N PHE A 247 -0.22 -9.14 -24.11
CA PHE A 247 -1.00 -9.18 -22.87
C PHE A 247 -1.48 -10.59 -22.48
N GLU A 248 -2.14 -11.31 -23.37
CA GLU A 248 -2.72 -12.63 -23.06
C GLU A 248 -1.65 -13.64 -22.64
N ILE A 249 -0.54 -13.71 -23.39
CA ILE A 249 0.59 -14.60 -23.08
C ILE A 249 1.19 -14.22 -21.72
N VAL A 250 1.48 -12.93 -21.52
CA VAL A 250 2.10 -12.44 -20.28
C VAL A 250 1.23 -12.74 -19.05
N TYR A 251 -0.07 -12.47 -19.13
CA TYR A 251 -0.98 -12.71 -18.01
C TYR A 251 -1.31 -14.18 -17.83
N GLU A 252 -1.37 -14.98 -18.89
CA GLU A 252 -1.52 -16.43 -18.79
C GLU A 252 -0.33 -17.04 -18.03
N GLU A 253 0.90 -16.79 -18.49
CA GLU A 253 2.12 -17.29 -17.85
C GLU A 253 2.24 -16.81 -16.40
N PHE A 254 1.90 -15.54 -16.13
CA PHE A 254 1.88 -15.00 -14.78
C PHE A 254 0.88 -15.70 -13.87
N LEU A 255 -0.35 -15.92 -14.35
CA LEU A 255 -1.42 -16.55 -13.58
C LEU A 255 -1.14 -18.03 -13.33
N ASP A 256 -0.66 -18.75 -14.34
CA ASP A 256 -0.20 -20.14 -14.20
C ASP A 256 0.95 -20.24 -13.18
N TYR A 257 1.92 -19.32 -13.26
CA TYR A 257 3.04 -19.29 -12.31
C TYR A 257 2.59 -19.02 -10.87
N ILE A 258 1.72 -18.04 -10.61
CA ILE A 258 1.29 -17.78 -9.22
C ILE A 258 0.44 -18.92 -8.67
N HIS A 259 -0.36 -19.59 -9.51
CA HIS A 259 -1.15 -20.76 -9.12
C HIS A 259 -0.26 -21.98 -8.80
N GLU A 260 0.81 -22.20 -9.55
CA GLU A 260 1.77 -23.26 -9.26
C GLU A 260 2.50 -23.03 -7.91
N GLN A 261 2.77 -21.77 -7.57
CA GLN A 261 3.62 -21.43 -6.42
C GLN A 261 2.84 -21.11 -5.14
N ILE A 262 1.54 -20.85 -5.21
CA ILE A 262 0.68 -20.50 -4.08
C ILE A 262 -0.52 -21.44 -4.05
N ASP A 263 -0.77 -22.06 -2.90
CA ASP A 263 -1.98 -22.84 -2.68
C ASP A 263 -3.21 -21.91 -2.57
N PHE A 264 -3.90 -21.74 -3.69
CA PHE A 264 -5.08 -20.86 -3.79
C PHE A 264 -6.24 -21.30 -2.87
N SER A 265 -6.27 -22.56 -2.41
CA SER A 265 -7.30 -23.00 -1.45
C SER A 265 -7.17 -22.33 -0.07
N LYS A 266 -5.99 -21.77 0.24
CA LYS A 266 -5.70 -21.04 1.47
C LYS A 266 -5.81 -19.52 1.32
N VAL A 267 -6.04 -19.02 0.11
CA VAL A 267 -6.21 -17.59 -0.15
C VAL A 267 -7.68 -17.21 0.08
N GLU A 268 -7.92 -16.22 0.93
CA GLU A 268 -9.26 -15.76 1.31
C GLU A 268 -9.99 -15.15 0.11
N SER A 269 -9.29 -14.35 -0.70
CA SER A 269 -9.89 -13.64 -1.83
C SER A 269 -8.88 -13.14 -2.85
N PHE A 270 -9.38 -12.85 -4.05
CA PHE A 270 -8.65 -12.12 -5.07
C PHE A 270 -9.32 -10.76 -5.33
N ILE A 271 -8.51 -9.75 -5.64
CA ILE A 271 -8.95 -8.42 -6.05
C ILE A 271 -8.42 -8.19 -7.46
N VAL A 272 -9.30 -7.85 -8.39
CA VAL A 272 -8.97 -7.66 -9.80
C VAL A 272 -9.46 -6.30 -10.25
N GLY A 273 -8.57 -5.47 -10.74
CA GLY A 273 -8.88 -4.11 -11.17
C GLY A 273 -7.95 -3.66 -12.27
N VAL A 274 -8.42 -2.83 -13.19
CA VAL A 274 -7.54 -2.17 -14.17
C VAL A 274 -7.05 -0.84 -13.62
N PHE A 275 -6.04 -0.26 -14.30
CA PHE A 275 -5.58 1.10 -13.99
C PHE A 275 -6.76 2.08 -13.91
N ARG A 276 -6.88 2.78 -12.78
CA ARG A 276 -7.84 3.85 -12.56
C ARG A 276 -7.21 4.92 -11.69
N MET A 277 -7.43 6.19 -12.03
CA MET A 277 -6.88 7.32 -11.28
C MET A 277 -7.75 8.54 -11.50
N SER A 278 -7.87 9.44 -10.51
CA SER A 278 -8.55 10.71 -10.79
C SER A 278 -7.80 11.50 -11.88
N SER A 279 -8.54 12.18 -12.76
CA SER A 279 -7.96 12.97 -13.84
C SER A 279 -7.07 14.10 -13.32
N GLU A 280 -7.35 14.62 -12.12
CA GLU A 280 -6.49 15.62 -11.47
C GLU A 280 -5.16 15.03 -11.02
N GLN A 281 -5.17 13.87 -10.35
CA GLN A 281 -3.94 13.18 -9.96
C GLN A 281 -3.11 12.82 -11.19
N LEU A 282 -3.72 12.25 -12.24
CA LEU A 282 -3.00 11.90 -13.47
C LEU A 282 -2.38 13.13 -14.13
N LYS A 283 -3.10 14.26 -14.17
CA LYS A 283 -2.56 15.55 -14.65
C LYS A 283 -1.40 16.02 -13.80
N SER A 284 -1.48 15.90 -12.48
CA SER A 284 -0.40 16.26 -11.56
C SER A 284 0.84 15.38 -11.73
N ILE A 285 0.68 14.07 -11.94
CA ILE A 285 1.81 13.16 -12.22
C ILE A 285 2.46 13.52 -13.56
N LYS A 286 1.67 13.75 -14.62
CA LYS A 286 2.20 14.13 -15.94
C LYS A 286 3.03 15.41 -15.90
N LYS A 287 2.69 16.38 -15.04
CA LYS A 287 3.49 17.61 -14.85
C LYS A 287 4.89 17.36 -14.26
N LEU A 288 5.13 16.18 -13.68
CA LEU A 288 6.47 15.80 -13.25
C LEU A 288 7.40 15.53 -14.45
N ASN A 289 6.86 15.43 -15.67
CA ASN A 289 7.58 15.24 -16.94
C ASN A 289 8.57 14.07 -16.88
N GLN A 290 8.19 12.99 -16.19
CA GLN A 290 8.97 11.76 -16.16
C GLN A 290 8.66 10.91 -17.40
N PRO A 291 9.66 10.34 -18.07
CA PRO A 291 9.42 9.40 -19.17
C PRO A 291 8.63 8.19 -18.67
N SER A 292 7.43 7.95 -19.21
CA SER A 292 6.63 6.76 -18.91
C SER A 292 5.73 6.43 -20.09
N LYS A 293 5.74 5.17 -20.55
CA LYS A 293 4.77 4.74 -21.58
C LYS A 293 3.36 4.64 -21.00
N LEU A 294 3.25 4.23 -19.74
CA LEU A 294 1.97 3.99 -19.07
C LEU A 294 1.22 5.29 -18.81
N LEU A 295 1.87 6.30 -18.24
CA LEU A 295 1.21 7.56 -17.91
C LEU A 295 0.71 8.31 -19.14
N TYR A 296 1.37 8.13 -20.28
CA TYR A 296 0.99 8.76 -21.55
C TYR A 296 0.14 7.86 -22.46
N TYR A 297 -0.32 6.71 -21.96
CA TYR A 297 -1.34 5.91 -22.63
C TYR A 297 -2.61 6.75 -22.89
N PRO A 298 -3.32 6.56 -24.01
CA PRO A 298 -4.54 7.30 -24.35
C PRO A 298 -5.75 6.82 -23.52
N PHE A 299 -5.69 7.04 -22.21
CA PHE A 299 -6.79 6.78 -21.27
C PHE A 299 -8.03 7.62 -21.58
N GLU A 300 -9.19 7.05 -21.31
CA GLU A 300 -10.48 7.73 -21.34
C GLU A 300 -10.81 8.26 -19.93
N THR A 301 -11.44 9.42 -19.84
CA THR A 301 -11.86 10.00 -18.56
C THR A 301 -13.38 10.06 -18.49
N ILE A 302 -13.96 9.31 -17.55
CA ILE A 302 -15.40 9.28 -17.28
C ILE A 302 -15.58 9.65 -15.80
N ASN A 303 -16.48 10.59 -15.49
CA ASN A 303 -16.76 11.03 -14.12
C ASN A 303 -15.49 11.39 -13.31
N GLN A 304 -14.54 12.09 -13.94
CA GLN A 304 -13.25 12.50 -13.35
C GLN A 304 -12.29 11.34 -13.02
N VAL A 305 -12.55 10.13 -13.51
CA VAL A 305 -11.67 8.96 -13.38
C VAL A 305 -11.12 8.60 -14.75
N SER A 306 -9.80 8.60 -14.88
CA SER A 306 -9.06 8.16 -16.06
C SER A 306 -8.74 6.67 -15.97
N SER A 307 -9.11 5.90 -17.00
CA SER A 307 -8.86 4.46 -17.12
C SER A 307 -8.68 4.04 -18.59
N TYR A 308 -8.41 2.76 -18.84
CA TYR A 308 -8.47 2.20 -20.19
C TYR A 308 -9.89 2.33 -20.75
N LYS A 309 -10.00 2.40 -22.09
CA LYS A 309 -11.31 2.40 -22.75
C LYS A 309 -12.10 1.16 -22.35
N GLN A 310 -13.41 1.30 -22.17
CA GLN A 310 -14.27 0.23 -21.63
C GLN A 310 -14.09 -1.15 -22.31
N PRO A 311 -13.99 -1.26 -23.66
CA PRO A 311 -13.79 -2.56 -24.30
C PRO A 311 -12.51 -3.26 -23.87
N LEU A 312 -11.41 -2.50 -23.72
CA LEU A 312 -10.13 -3.04 -23.28
C LEU A 312 -10.14 -3.37 -21.78
N SER A 313 -10.76 -2.53 -20.95
CA SER A 313 -10.93 -2.80 -19.53
C SER A 313 -11.70 -4.10 -19.29
N ASN A 314 -12.83 -4.27 -19.96
CA ASN A 314 -13.64 -5.49 -19.86
C ASN A 314 -12.87 -6.72 -20.32
N PHE A 315 -12.18 -6.64 -21.47
CA PHE A 315 -11.36 -7.74 -21.96
C PHE A 315 -10.29 -8.17 -20.95
N MET A 316 -9.54 -7.22 -20.39
CA MET A 316 -8.46 -7.53 -19.44
C MET A 316 -9.00 -8.11 -18.14
N ILE A 317 -10.10 -7.56 -17.61
CA ILE A 317 -10.75 -8.07 -16.40
C ILE A 317 -11.28 -9.49 -16.67
N ASP A 318 -12.06 -9.68 -17.73
CA ASP A 318 -12.66 -10.97 -18.08
C ASP A 318 -11.61 -12.06 -18.31
N PHE A 319 -10.47 -11.72 -18.92
CA PHE A 319 -9.37 -12.65 -19.13
C PHE A 319 -8.80 -13.15 -17.80
N VAL A 320 -8.47 -12.22 -16.89
CA VAL A 320 -7.89 -12.54 -15.58
C VAL A 320 -8.91 -13.28 -14.70
N THR A 321 -10.15 -12.83 -14.66
CA THR A 321 -11.20 -13.46 -13.82
C THR A 321 -11.50 -14.88 -14.28
N LYS A 322 -11.71 -15.12 -15.58
CA LYS A 322 -11.99 -16.47 -16.10
C LYS A 322 -10.84 -17.45 -15.84
N LYS A 323 -9.60 -16.98 -15.94
CA LYS A 323 -8.42 -17.82 -15.63
C LYS A 323 -8.33 -18.12 -14.12
N LEU A 324 -8.62 -17.16 -13.25
CA LEU A 324 -8.71 -17.42 -11.79
C LEU A 324 -9.86 -18.40 -11.46
N GLU A 325 -11.02 -18.24 -12.08
CA GLU A 325 -12.16 -19.15 -11.91
C GLU A 325 -11.84 -20.57 -12.36
N SER A 326 -11.06 -20.74 -13.45
CA SER A 326 -10.64 -22.07 -13.91
C SER A 326 -9.68 -22.77 -12.94
N PHE A 327 -8.98 -22.03 -12.09
CA PHE A 327 -8.22 -22.56 -10.95
C PHE A 327 -9.08 -22.82 -9.70
N GLY A 328 -10.39 -22.62 -9.77
CA GLY A 328 -11.32 -22.85 -8.67
C GLY A 328 -11.44 -21.69 -7.68
N VAL A 329 -10.92 -20.50 -8.01
CA VAL A 329 -11.11 -19.29 -7.19
C VAL A 329 -12.57 -18.85 -7.24
N ARG A 330 -13.20 -18.67 -6.07
CA ARG A 330 -14.62 -18.29 -5.96
C ARG A 330 -14.86 -16.86 -5.47
N LYS A 331 -13.94 -16.32 -4.68
CA LYS A 331 -14.05 -14.97 -4.09
C LYS A 331 -13.16 -14.02 -4.88
N ILE A 332 -13.71 -13.45 -5.95
CA ILE A 332 -13.04 -12.44 -6.78
C ILE A 332 -13.82 -11.14 -6.67
N TYR A 333 -13.15 -10.09 -6.22
CA TYR A 333 -13.73 -8.75 -6.12
C TYR A 333 -13.19 -7.84 -7.22
N LEU A 334 -14.08 -7.12 -7.90
CA LEU A 334 -13.74 -6.19 -8.97
C LEU A 334 -13.67 -4.76 -8.46
N THR A 335 -12.83 -3.93 -9.07
CA THR A 335 -12.55 -2.56 -8.61
C THR A 335 -12.44 -1.54 -9.72
#